data_AF-A0A8J5RAW9-F1
#
_entry.id   AF-A0A8J5RAW9-F1
#
_cell.length_a   1.000
_cell.length_b   1.000
_cell.length_c   1.000
_cell.angle_alpha   90.00
_cell.angle_beta   90.00
_cell.angle_gamma   90.00
#
_symmetry.space_group_name_H-M   'P 1'
#
loop_
_entity.id
_entity.type
_entity.pdbx_description
1 polymer ?
#
loop_
_entity_poly.entity_id
_entity_poly.type
_entity_poly.pdbx_seq_one_letter_code
_entity_poly.pdbx_strand_id
1 'polypeptide(L)'
;MKGLFTLLLANIFIATSIADSDTYVYGSNTPVYYPDKNGVGVKINTVKNKFENKKARNSENANALFLKVLIATEYDSIQRKSEDEFKYQAKRVIDGMNSVFSTLDTDRPMEILLGGLIVMKSSGLYEPSPRASVHDIEPLRNNRLTDKYRAEAIVKNRREVHFRDATSELEKFAAWFESIKDQLEAFDAHVVLYMSPYYLSDNNPDKTRAKLVMGLAQPSKMICSSTPIVLVSDLIGDSNAIYAMAVSYALGVSHSEDKTDYPYFTGSIVVRSSKKQEWEKKVVEVVQNNYRMSKYECLKAKQSNDDYEDE
;
A
#
# COMPACT_ATOMS: atom_id res chain seq x y z
N MET A 1 40.41 -57.22 -3.58
CA MET A 1 40.75 -56.02 -2.81
C MET A 1 40.24 -54.80 -3.56
N LYS A 2 39.36 -54.02 -2.91
CA LYS A 2 39.18 -52.55 -3.00
C LYS A 2 39.23 -51.91 -4.40
N GLY A 3 38.21 -51.24 -4.92
CA GLY A 3 36.96 -50.76 -4.33
C GLY A 3 36.35 -49.64 -5.17
N LEU A 4 35.27 -49.09 -4.63
CA LEU A 4 34.61 -47.80 -4.94
C LEU A 4 33.98 -47.67 -6.33
N PHE A 5 32.68 -47.92 -6.49
CA PHE A 5 31.59 -46.95 -6.21
C PHE A 5 31.91 -45.53 -6.67
N THR A 6 31.42 -45.17 -7.85
CA THR A 6 30.73 -43.89 -8.03
C THR A 6 29.65 -44.06 -9.08
N LEU A 7 28.46 -44.48 -8.62
CA LEU A 7 27.21 -44.19 -9.31
C LEU A 7 27.13 -42.65 -9.36
N LEU A 8 27.40 -42.06 -10.51
CA LEU A 8 27.03 -40.67 -10.76
C LEU A 8 25.52 -40.69 -11.02
N LEU A 9 24.74 -40.73 -9.94
CA LEU A 9 23.37 -40.25 -9.95
C LEU A 9 23.45 -38.77 -10.28
N ALA A 10 23.41 -38.47 -11.58
CA ALA A 10 22.97 -37.18 -12.05
C ALA A 10 21.55 -37.02 -11.49
N ASN A 11 21.44 -36.35 -10.35
CA ASN A 11 20.22 -35.68 -9.93
C ASN A 11 19.95 -34.65 -11.01
N ILE A 12 19.30 -35.11 -12.07
CA ILE A 12 18.45 -34.30 -12.90
C ILE A 12 17.41 -33.73 -11.93
N PHE A 13 17.72 -32.58 -11.34
CA PHE A 13 16.70 -31.65 -10.92
C PHE A 13 16.03 -31.18 -12.22
N ILE A 14 15.12 -32.00 -12.74
CA ILE A 14 14.00 -31.46 -13.50
C ILE A 14 13.28 -30.61 -12.45
N ALA A 15 13.56 -29.31 -12.48
CA ALA A 15 12.59 -28.34 -12.04
C ALA A 15 11.36 -28.60 -12.91
N THR A 16 10.48 -29.49 -12.46
CA THR A 16 9.12 -29.52 -12.93
C THR A 16 8.63 -28.13 -12.63
N SER A 17 8.51 -27.31 -13.67
CA SER A 17 7.67 -26.13 -13.65
C SER A 17 6.27 -26.64 -13.34
N ILE A 18 5.97 -26.77 -12.06
CA ILE A 18 4.59 -26.73 -11.59
C ILE A 18 4.12 -25.41 -12.17
N ALA A 19 3.18 -25.48 -13.11
CA ALA A 19 2.40 -24.32 -13.50
C ALA A 19 1.80 -23.81 -12.19
N ASP A 20 2.44 -22.80 -11.61
CA ASP A 20 2.14 -22.29 -10.28
C ASP A 20 0.90 -21.42 -10.43
N SER A 21 -0.26 -22.07 -10.61
CA SER A 21 -1.57 -21.41 -10.64
C SER A 21 -1.94 -20.80 -9.29
N ASP A 22 -1.15 -21.07 -8.26
CA ASP A 22 -1.35 -20.57 -6.91
C ASP A 22 -0.96 -19.10 -6.82
N THR A 23 -1.98 -18.25 -6.68
CA THR A 23 -1.79 -16.85 -6.31
C THR A 23 -1.50 -16.72 -4.81
N TYR A 24 -0.51 -15.92 -4.43
CA TYR A 24 -0.11 -15.68 -3.03
C TYR A 24 -0.38 -14.23 -2.63
N VAL A 25 -0.90 -14.04 -1.41
CA VAL A 25 -1.05 -12.73 -0.75
C VAL A 25 0.31 -12.09 -0.52
N TYR A 26 1.27 -12.88 -0.06
CA TYR A 26 2.70 -12.58 -0.01
C TYR A 26 3.47 -13.90 0.05
N GLY A 27 4.74 -13.89 -0.34
CA GLY A 27 5.57 -15.09 -0.32
C GLY A 27 7.01 -14.86 -0.73
N SER A 28 7.71 -15.95 -1.00
CA SER A 28 9.13 -15.95 -1.41
C SER A 28 9.42 -15.02 -2.58
N ASN A 29 8.48 -14.89 -3.52
CA ASN A 29 8.61 -14.04 -4.70
C ASN A 29 8.29 -12.56 -4.47
N THR A 30 7.74 -12.17 -3.31
CA THR A 30 7.47 -10.76 -2.97
C THR A 30 8.80 -10.00 -2.83
N PRO A 31 9.10 -9.04 -3.72
CA PRO A 31 10.38 -8.33 -3.72
C PRO A 31 10.43 -7.25 -2.64
N VAL A 32 11.63 -7.01 -2.12
CA VAL A 32 11.98 -5.85 -1.29
C VAL A 32 13.04 -5.04 -2.03
N TYR A 33 12.69 -3.81 -2.39
CA TYR A 33 13.53 -2.84 -3.06
C TYR A 33 14.20 -1.95 -2.02
N TYR A 34 15.52 -1.81 -2.13
CA TYR A 34 16.32 -0.90 -1.33
C TYR A 34 16.94 0.16 -2.24
N PRO A 35 16.29 1.34 -2.37
CA PRO A 35 16.90 2.48 -3.02
C PRO A 35 18.09 2.96 -2.20
N ASP A 36 19.22 3.17 -2.87
CA ASP A 36 20.45 3.72 -2.31
C ASP A 36 20.86 4.93 -3.13
N LYS A 37 20.87 6.11 -2.51
CA LYS A 37 21.29 7.35 -3.15
C LYS A 37 22.82 7.41 -3.13
N ASN A 38 23.43 7.39 -4.31
CA ASN A 38 24.84 7.67 -4.48
C ASN A 38 25.03 9.08 -5.07
N GLY A 39 26.27 9.58 -5.10
CA GLY A 39 26.58 10.92 -5.61
C GLY A 39 26.21 11.18 -7.09
N VAL A 40 25.69 10.18 -7.81
CA VAL A 40 25.33 10.23 -9.24
C VAL A 40 23.82 10.00 -9.47
N GLY A 41 23.09 9.43 -8.51
CA GLY A 41 21.66 9.11 -8.65
C GLY A 41 21.16 8.12 -7.60
N VAL A 42 20.04 7.45 -7.88
CA VAL A 42 19.50 6.38 -7.03
C VAL A 42 19.73 5.04 -7.71
N LYS A 43 20.36 4.10 -7.01
CA LYS A 43 20.48 2.69 -7.42
C LYS A 43 19.49 1.85 -6.62
N ILE A 44 18.82 0.89 -7.25
CA ILE A 44 17.90 -0.02 -6.55
C ILE A 44 18.52 -1.40 -6.42
N ASN A 45 18.56 -1.93 -5.20
CA ASN A 45 18.87 -3.33 -4.94
C ASN A 45 17.57 -4.10 -4.62
N THR A 46 17.33 -5.22 -5.30
CA THR A 46 16.13 -6.04 -5.13
C THR A 46 16.48 -7.33 -4.40
N VAL A 47 15.74 -7.65 -3.35
CA VAL A 47 15.91 -8.88 -2.57
C VAL A 47 14.58 -9.63 -2.47
N LYS A 48 14.62 -10.94 -2.73
CA LYS A 48 13.48 -11.86 -2.60
C LYS A 48 13.67 -12.78 -1.37
N ASN A 49 12.73 -13.68 -1.12
CA ASN A 49 12.76 -14.65 -0.02
C ASN A 49 12.74 -14.01 1.38
N LYS A 50 12.00 -12.90 1.54
CA LYS A 50 11.86 -12.18 2.80
C LYS A 50 10.52 -12.38 3.51
N PHE A 51 9.59 -13.09 2.88
CA PHE A 51 8.27 -13.37 3.41
C PHE A 51 7.99 -14.87 3.39
N GLU A 52 7.28 -15.32 4.42
CA GLU A 52 6.62 -16.61 4.44
C GLU A 52 5.49 -16.66 3.39
N ASN A 53 5.20 -17.85 2.86
CA ASN A 53 4.13 -18.00 1.87
C ASN A 53 2.76 -17.96 2.55
N LYS A 54 1.88 -17.10 2.03
CA LYS A 54 0.45 -17.07 2.35
C LYS A 54 -0.35 -17.15 1.06
N LYS A 55 -0.95 -18.30 0.77
CA LYS A 55 -1.80 -18.52 -0.42
C LYS A 55 -3.06 -17.65 -0.33
N ALA A 56 -3.45 -17.07 -1.46
CA ALA A 56 -4.68 -16.30 -1.62
C ALA A 56 -5.88 -17.25 -1.51
N ARG A 57 -6.93 -16.84 -0.80
CA ARG A 57 -8.14 -17.65 -0.57
C ARG A 57 -8.84 -18.00 -1.88
N ASN A 58 -8.81 -17.08 -2.83
CA ASN A 58 -9.48 -17.22 -4.13
C ASN A 58 -8.51 -17.54 -5.27
N SER A 59 -7.34 -18.10 -4.96
CA SER A 59 -6.27 -18.41 -5.94
C SER A 59 -6.74 -19.25 -7.13
N GLU A 60 -7.65 -20.20 -6.89
CA GLU A 60 -8.18 -21.10 -7.93
C GLU A 60 -9.44 -20.54 -8.61
N ASN A 61 -9.97 -19.41 -8.14
CA ASN A 61 -11.17 -18.80 -8.70
C ASN A 61 -10.79 -17.92 -9.90
N ALA A 62 -11.08 -18.41 -11.12
CA ALA A 62 -10.84 -17.69 -12.38
C ALA A 62 -11.52 -16.31 -12.47
N ASN A 63 -12.52 -16.07 -11.62
CA ASN A 63 -13.30 -14.85 -11.57
C ASN A 63 -12.83 -13.87 -10.48
N ALA A 64 -11.83 -14.25 -9.68
CA ALA A 64 -11.27 -13.40 -8.64
C ALA A 64 -10.46 -12.23 -9.20
N LEU A 65 -10.43 -11.14 -8.44
CA LEU A 65 -9.66 -9.94 -8.73
C LEU A 65 -8.51 -9.82 -7.72
N PHE A 66 -7.31 -9.57 -8.22
CA PHE A 66 -6.09 -9.48 -7.43
C PHE A 66 -5.48 -8.09 -7.49
N LEU A 67 -5.66 -7.30 -6.43
CA LEU A 67 -5.07 -5.97 -6.33
C LEU A 67 -3.68 -6.03 -5.72
N LYS A 68 -2.62 -5.89 -6.53
CA LYS A 68 -1.23 -5.82 -6.06
C LYS A 68 -0.90 -4.42 -5.53
N VAL A 69 -0.50 -4.34 -4.27
CA VAL A 69 -0.10 -3.11 -3.59
C VAL A 69 1.40 -3.15 -3.31
N LEU A 70 2.13 -2.16 -3.82
CA LEU A 70 3.51 -1.89 -3.44
C LEU A 70 3.51 -0.97 -2.22
N ILE A 71 4.06 -1.40 -1.09
CA ILE A 71 4.13 -0.56 0.11
C ILE A 71 5.51 0.10 0.20
N ALA A 72 5.54 1.42 0.25
CA ALA A 72 6.78 2.19 0.37
C ALA A 72 6.85 2.89 1.72
N THR A 73 8.06 3.03 2.25
CA THR A 73 8.33 3.81 3.46
C THR A 73 9.66 4.53 3.38
N GLU A 74 9.84 5.45 4.32
CA GLU A 74 10.97 6.37 4.40
C GLU A 74 12.00 5.90 5.45
N TYR A 75 13.23 6.42 5.35
CA TYR A 75 14.31 6.24 6.31
C TYR A 75 13.87 6.58 7.75
N ASP A 76 13.17 7.70 7.95
CA ASP A 76 12.69 8.12 9.28
C ASP A 76 11.71 7.09 9.90
N SER A 77 10.93 6.38 9.07
CA SER A 77 10.07 5.29 9.55
C SER A 77 10.89 4.08 9.97
N ILE A 78 11.90 3.72 9.19
CA ILE A 78 12.78 2.57 9.46
C ILE A 78 13.64 2.82 10.71
N GLN A 79 14.12 4.04 10.92
CA GLN A 79 14.84 4.41 12.15
C GLN A 79 13.99 4.22 13.41
N ARG A 80 12.66 4.36 13.33
CA ARG A 80 11.75 4.24 14.48
C ARG A 80 11.31 2.80 14.77
N LYS A 81 11.17 1.96 13.73
CA LYS A 81 10.54 0.62 13.83
C LYS A 81 11.46 -0.53 13.41
N SER A 82 12.67 -0.28 12.90
CA SER A 82 13.48 -1.28 12.18
C SER A 82 12.80 -1.83 10.92
N GLU A 83 13.55 -2.56 10.09
CA GLU A 83 13.00 -3.20 8.90
C GLU A 83 12.06 -4.37 9.22
N ASP A 84 12.37 -5.15 10.25
CA ASP A 84 11.59 -6.35 10.58
C ASP A 84 10.19 -6.00 11.09
N GLU A 85 10.06 -4.97 11.92
CA GLU A 85 8.73 -4.50 12.32
C GLU A 85 7.99 -3.84 11.15
N PHE A 86 8.69 -3.16 10.23
CA PHE A 86 8.05 -2.61 9.03
C PHE A 86 7.49 -3.71 8.12
N LYS A 87 8.24 -4.80 7.89
CA LYS A 87 7.75 -5.98 7.15
C LYS A 87 6.56 -6.61 7.85
N TYR A 88 6.61 -6.73 9.17
CA TYR A 88 5.48 -7.20 9.97
C TYR A 88 4.25 -6.27 9.84
N GLN A 89 4.46 -4.96 9.88
CA GLN A 89 3.40 -3.96 9.69
C GLN A 89 2.79 -4.07 8.29
N ALA A 90 3.60 -4.21 7.24
CA ALA A 90 3.12 -4.40 5.88
C ALA A 90 2.19 -5.62 5.75
N LYS A 91 2.57 -6.77 6.33
CA LYS A 91 1.71 -7.96 6.39
C LYS A 91 0.38 -7.68 7.09
N ARG A 92 0.42 -7.00 8.24
CA ARG A 92 -0.79 -6.62 8.98
C ARG A 92 -1.69 -5.66 8.20
N VAL A 93 -1.11 -4.73 7.44
CA VAL A 93 -1.85 -3.80 6.58
C VAL A 93 -2.56 -4.55 5.47
N ILE A 94 -1.87 -5.44 4.75
CA ILE A 94 -2.45 -6.28 3.69
C ILE A 94 -3.55 -7.19 4.26
N ASP A 95 -3.30 -7.85 5.39
CA ASP A 95 -4.27 -8.72 6.06
C ASP A 95 -5.49 -7.93 6.57
N GLY A 96 -5.26 -6.72 7.07
CA GLY A 96 -6.31 -5.81 7.49
C GLY A 96 -7.20 -5.36 6.33
N MET A 97 -6.60 -5.00 5.19
CA MET A 97 -7.35 -4.70 3.97
C MET A 97 -8.11 -5.93 3.48
N ASN A 98 -7.49 -7.10 3.41
CA ASN A 98 -8.16 -8.34 3.05
C ASN A 98 -9.31 -8.70 3.99
N SER A 99 -9.21 -8.42 5.29
CA SER A 99 -10.33 -8.60 6.21
C SER A 99 -11.53 -7.71 5.84
N VAL A 100 -11.29 -6.53 5.28
CA VAL A 100 -12.35 -5.63 4.81
C VAL A 100 -12.89 -6.09 3.45
N PHE A 101 -12.01 -6.31 2.47
CA PHE A 101 -12.39 -6.72 1.12
C PHE A 101 -12.94 -8.17 1.06
N SER A 102 -12.66 -9.02 2.05
CA SER A 102 -13.25 -10.36 2.15
C SER A 102 -14.74 -10.36 2.54
N THR A 103 -15.27 -9.23 3.02
CA THR A 103 -16.72 -9.08 3.26
C THR A 103 -17.51 -8.88 1.97
N LEU A 104 -16.81 -8.69 0.84
CA LEU A 104 -17.39 -8.58 -0.50
C LEU A 104 -17.73 -9.97 -1.08
N ASP A 105 -18.41 -10.81 -0.31
CA ASP A 105 -18.84 -12.16 -0.70
C ASP A 105 -19.77 -12.07 -1.91
N THR A 106 -19.16 -12.17 -3.09
CA THR A 106 -19.74 -11.86 -4.38
C THR A 106 -19.18 -12.85 -5.39
N ASP A 107 -19.83 -12.99 -6.54
CA ASP A 107 -19.34 -13.83 -7.65
C ASP A 107 -17.93 -13.44 -8.15
N ARG A 108 -17.39 -12.30 -7.68
CA ARG A 108 -16.13 -11.69 -8.10
C ARG A 108 -15.33 -11.22 -6.86
N PRO A 109 -14.83 -12.16 -6.03
CA PRO A 109 -14.11 -11.78 -4.82
C PRO A 109 -12.84 -11.01 -5.17
N MET A 110 -12.56 -9.95 -4.42
CA MET A 110 -11.32 -9.18 -4.53
C MET A 110 -10.38 -9.51 -3.38
N GLU A 111 -9.13 -9.82 -3.70
CA GLU A 111 -8.07 -10.07 -2.73
C GLU A 111 -6.88 -9.14 -3.01
N ILE A 112 -6.34 -8.56 -1.94
CA ILE A 112 -5.23 -7.62 -1.96
C ILE A 112 -3.94 -8.41 -1.78
N LEU A 113 -3.00 -8.25 -2.69
CA LEU A 113 -1.69 -8.90 -2.65
C LEU A 113 -0.60 -7.87 -2.33
N LEU A 114 0.43 -8.28 -1.62
CA LEU A 114 1.65 -7.50 -1.45
C LEU A 114 2.53 -7.67 -2.71
N GLY A 115 2.50 -6.66 -3.59
CA GLY A 115 3.31 -6.64 -4.81
C GLY A 115 4.80 -6.38 -4.55
N GLY A 116 5.15 -5.87 -3.37
CA GLY A 116 6.52 -5.66 -2.93
C GLY A 116 6.63 -4.62 -1.82
N LEU A 117 7.85 -4.38 -1.36
CA LEU A 117 8.19 -3.28 -0.46
C LEU A 117 9.26 -2.37 -1.04
N ILE A 118 9.14 -1.06 -0.84
CA ILE A 118 10.25 -0.11 -0.97
C ILE A 118 10.69 0.31 0.44
N VAL A 119 11.96 0.06 0.76
CA VAL A 119 12.56 0.38 2.07
C VAL A 119 13.76 1.30 1.88
N MET A 120 13.58 2.58 2.19
CA MET A 120 14.65 3.58 2.19
C MET A 120 15.52 3.42 3.46
N LYS A 121 16.77 2.94 3.32
CA LYS A 121 17.64 2.58 4.47
C LYS A 121 18.77 3.56 4.78
N SER A 122 19.29 4.24 3.77
CA SER A 122 20.48 5.10 3.88
C SER A 122 20.14 6.57 3.69
N SER A 123 19.16 6.84 2.83
CA SER A 123 18.75 8.17 2.39
C SER A 123 17.23 8.25 2.28
N GLY A 124 16.69 9.37 2.72
CA GLY A 124 15.28 9.69 2.59
C GLY A 124 14.90 10.41 1.30
N LEU A 125 13.60 10.67 1.11
CA LEU A 125 13.11 11.68 0.15
C LEU A 125 13.64 13.08 0.47
N TYR A 126 14.05 13.28 1.72
CA TYR A 126 14.53 14.55 2.24
C TYR A 126 15.96 14.39 2.74
N GLU A 127 16.86 15.23 2.23
CA GLU A 127 18.23 15.36 2.72
C GLU A 127 18.62 16.84 2.80
N PRO A 128 18.74 17.42 4.02
CA PRO A 128 18.38 16.82 5.30
C PRO A 128 16.87 16.58 5.43
N SER A 129 16.44 15.74 6.39
CA SER A 129 15.02 15.63 6.77
C SER A 129 14.45 17.03 6.99
N PRO A 130 13.23 17.31 6.52
CA PRO A 130 12.73 18.67 6.45
C PRO A 130 12.56 19.19 7.87
N ARG A 131 12.95 20.45 8.11
CA ARG A 131 12.55 21.15 9.32
C ARG A 131 11.03 21.31 9.24
N ALA A 132 10.34 20.76 10.21
CA ALA A 132 8.91 20.76 10.21
C ALA A 132 8.32 22.16 10.42
N SER A 133 7.15 22.38 9.84
CA SER A 133 6.33 23.56 10.15
C SER A 133 5.48 23.27 11.39
N VAL A 134 5.39 24.27 12.26
CA VAL A 134 4.51 24.24 13.43
C VAL A 134 3.18 24.83 13.01
N HIS A 135 2.14 24.00 12.96
CA HIS A 135 0.76 24.46 12.80
C HIS A 135 -0.05 23.98 14.00
N ASP A 136 -0.90 24.86 14.54
CA ASP A 136 -1.95 24.45 15.47
C ASP A 136 -2.94 23.55 14.73
N ILE A 137 -3.25 22.39 15.31
CA ILE A 137 -4.24 21.46 14.73
C ILE A 137 -5.62 21.78 15.25
N GLU A 138 -6.58 21.90 14.34
CA GLU A 138 -8.00 21.95 14.68
C GLU A 138 -8.37 20.65 15.40
N PRO A 139 -8.89 20.68 16.64
CA PRO A 139 -9.33 19.48 17.31
C PRO A 139 -10.41 18.81 16.46
N LEU A 140 -10.18 17.56 16.01
CA LEU A 140 -11.25 16.79 15.38
C LEU A 140 -12.39 16.71 16.41
N ARG A 141 -13.66 16.79 15.97
CA ARG A 141 -14.88 16.72 16.81
C ARG A 141 -15.06 15.39 17.56
N ASN A 142 -13.99 14.61 17.75
CA ASN A 142 -13.94 13.39 18.53
C ASN A 142 -12.66 13.42 19.40
N ASN A 143 -12.76 13.99 20.60
CA ASN A 143 -11.63 14.27 21.50
C ASN A 143 -10.68 13.08 21.68
N ARG A 144 -11.16 11.84 21.83
CA ARG A 144 -10.29 10.72 22.24
C ARG A 144 -9.18 10.30 21.27
N LEU A 145 -9.41 10.29 19.96
CA LEU A 145 -8.38 9.87 19.00
C LEU A 145 -7.39 11.01 18.73
N THR A 146 -7.88 12.23 18.55
CA THR A 146 -7.03 13.42 18.42
C THR A 146 -6.19 13.62 19.67
N ASP A 147 -6.79 13.50 20.86
CA ASP A 147 -6.08 13.62 22.14
C ASP A 147 -5.11 12.46 22.34
N LYS A 148 -5.45 11.24 21.90
CA LYS A 148 -4.51 10.10 21.93
C LYS A 148 -3.31 10.34 21.02
N TYR A 149 -3.51 10.69 19.74
CA TYR A 149 -2.39 10.94 18.82
C TYR A 149 -1.60 12.18 19.22
N ARG A 150 -2.26 13.22 19.73
CA ARG A 150 -1.62 14.43 20.26
C ARG A 150 -0.83 14.09 21.52
N ALA A 151 -1.38 13.30 22.45
CA ALA A 151 -0.68 12.85 23.64
C ALA A 151 0.48 11.91 23.31
N GLU A 152 0.32 10.96 22.38
CA GLU A 152 1.39 10.08 21.92
C GLU A 152 2.52 10.87 21.24
N ALA A 153 2.17 11.86 20.42
CA ALA A 153 3.12 12.76 19.79
C ALA A 153 3.88 13.63 20.83
N ILE A 154 3.19 14.12 21.86
CA ILE A 154 3.78 14.94 22.92
C ILE A 154 4.62 14.10 23.89
N VAL A 155 4.14 12.93 24.31
CA VAL A 155 4.76 12.09 25.34
C VAL A 155 5.97 11.33 24.80
N LYS A 156 5.94 10.82 23.56
CA LYS A 156 7.08 10.08 22.99
C LYS A 156 8.23 10.98 22.51
N ASN A 157 7.97 12.22 22.08
CA ASN A 157 8.99 13.01 21.37
C ASN A 157 9.59 14.20 22.13
N ARG A 158 9.08 14.61 23.32
CA ARG A 158 9.59 15.74 24.14
C ARG A 158 9.89 17.05 23.34
N ARG A 159 9.34 17.20 22.13
CA ARG A 159 9.49 18.33 21.21
C ARG A 159 8.18 18.53 20.45
N GLU A 160 8.02 19.74 19.93
CA GLU A 160 6.89 20.20 19.13
C GLU A 160 6.41 19.14 18.13
N VAL A 161 5.09 18.93 18.09
CA VAL A 161 4.49 18.00 17.12
C VAL A 161 4.47 18.68 15.77
N HIS A 162 5.01 17.96 14.79
CA HIS A 162 5.40 18.51 13.51
C HIS A 162 4.52 17.91 12.41
N PHE A 163 3.84 18.78 11.66
CA PHE A 163 2.90 18.39 10.60
C PHE A 163 3.44 18.75 9.23
N ARG A 164 3.05 17.97 8.23
CA ARG A 164 3.42 18.21 6.84
C ARG A 164 2.18 18.26 5.97
N ASP A 165 2.19 19.16 5.01
CA ASP A 165 1.13 19.20 4.01
C ASP A 165 1.05 17.87 3.26
N ALA A 166 -0.12 17.23 3.32
CA ALA A 166 -0.37 15.94 2.72
C ALA A 166 -0.24 16.00 1.19
N THR A 167 -0.68 17.08 0.57
CA THR A 167 -0.61 17.25 -0.90
C THR A 167 0.84 17.35 -1.35
N SER A 168 1.62 18.24 -0.75
CA SER A 168 3.06 18.39 -1.03
C SER A 168 3.85 17.11 -0.76
N GLU A 169 3.54 16.39 0.32
CA GLU A 169 4.17 15.11 0.64
C GLU A 169 3.87 14.04 -0.43
N LEU A 170 2.60 13.94 -0.86
CA LEU A 170 2.18 13.02 -1.91
C LEU A 170 2.83 13.37 -3.26
N GLU A 171 2.82 14.64 -3.66
CA GLU A 171 3.44 15.12 -4.90
C GLU A 171 4.94 14.84 -4.93
N LYS A 172 5.64 15.08 -3.81
CA LYS A 172 7.08 14.84 -3.74
C LYS A 172 7.40 13.34 -3.83
N PHE A 173 6.69 12.50 -3.08
CA PHE A 173 6.86 11.04 -3.20
C PHE A 173 6.52 10.58 -4.61
N ALA A 174 5.46 11.11 -5.23
CA ALA A 174 5.07 10.77 -6.58
C ALA A 174 6.16 11.11 -7.61
N ALA A 175 6.70 12.32 -7.57
CA ALA A 175 7.79 12.72 -8.45
C ALA A 175 9.04 11.84 -8.28
N TRP A 176 9.38 11.51 -7.04
CA TRP A 176 10.48 10.60 -6.75
C TRP A 176 10.20 9.18 -7.27
N PHE A 177 9.03 8.62 -7.00
CA PHE A 177 8.67 7.27 -7.45
C PHE A 177 8.70 7.18 -8.97
N GLU A 178 8.13 8.16 -9.67
CA GLU A 178 8.18 8.23 -11.13
C GLU A 178 9.62 8.27 -11.68
N SER A 179 10.56 8.87 -10.96
CA SER A 179 11.99 8.91 -11.37
C SER A 179 12.73 7.59 -11.20
N ILE A 180 12.20 6.65 -10.40
CA ILE A 180 12.87 5.38 -10.09
C ILE A 180 12.09 4.14 -10.54
N LYS A 181 10.82 4.26 -10.91
CA LYS A 181 9.92 3.12 -11.16
C LYS A 181 10.45 2.15 -12.22
N ASP A 182 11.11 2.65 -13.25
CA ASP A 182 11.63 1.82 -14.35
C ASP A 182 12.88 1.01 -13.93
N GLN A 183 13.47 1.32 -12.77
CA GLN A 183 14.58 0.57 -12.18
C GLN A 183 14.10 -0.52 -11.21
N LEU A 184 12.80 -0.58 -10.89
CA LEU A 184 12.23 -1.60 -10.03
C LEU A 184 12.04 -2.90 -10.82
N GLU A 185 13.03 -3.79 -10.75
CA GLU A 185 12.96 -5.11 -11.40
C GLU A 185 11.69 -5.86 -10.99
N ALA A 186 10.92 -6.35 -11.98
CA ALA A 186 9.65 -7.04 -11.75
C ALA A 186 8.60 -6.20 -11.00
N PHE A 187 8.62 -4.87 -11.19
CA PHE A 187 7.55 -4.00 -10.74
C PHE A 187 6.21 -4.40 -11.37
N ASP A 188 5.33 -4.92 -10.53
CA ASP A 188 4.01 -5.43 -10.90
C ASP A 188 3.05 -5.06 -9.76
N ALA A 189 2.69 -3.78 -9.71
CA ALA A 189 1.77 -3.24 -8.72
C ALA A 189 0.71 -2.35 -9.37
N HIS A 190 -0.52 -2.49 -8.89
CA HIS A 190 -1.66 -1.69 -9.31
C HIS A 190 -1.77 -0.39 -8.51
N VAL A 191 -1.28 -0.37 -7.27
CA VAL A 191 -1.30 0.81 -6.37
C VAL A 191 0.02 0.88 -5.62
N VAL A 192 0.53 2.09 -5.41
CA VAL A 192 1.61 2.34 -4.44
C VAL A 192 1.02 2.94 -3.18
N LEU A 193 1.22 2.28 -2.04
CA LEU A 193 0.86 2.79 -0.73
C LEU A 193 2.13 3.35 -0.07
N TYR A 194 2.23 4.68 0.01
CA TYR A 194 3.30 5.35 0.73
C TYR A 194 2.92 5.59 2.19
N MET A 195 3.67 4.96 3.09
CA MET A 195 3.56 5.12 4.53
C MET A 195 4.51 6.23 5.00
N SER A 196 4.00 7.47 5.06
CA SER A 196 4.80 8.64 5.42
C SER A 196 5.16 8.64 6.91
N PRO A 197 6.41 8.96 7.28
CA PRO A 197 6.85 9.01 8.66
C PRO A 197 6.26 10.19 9.46
N TYR A 198 5.55 11.11 8.80
CA TYR A 198 5.14 12.39 9.36
C TYR A 198 3.65 12.41 9.67
N TYR A 199 3.25 13.25 10.63
CA TYR A 199 1.83 13.63 10.74
C TYR A 199 1.46 14.50 9.54
N LEU A 200 0.30 14.26 8.96
CA LEU A 200 -0.13 14.95 7.74
C LEU A 200 -1.24 15.94 8.06
N SER A 201 -1.25 17.08 7.38
CA SER A 201 -2.27 18.10 7.49
C SER A 201 -2.72 18.62 6.12
N ASP A 202 -3.88 19.29 6.07
CA ASP A 202 -4.30 20.02 4.87
C ASP A 202 -3.52 21.35 4.76
N ASN A 203 -3.12 21.72 3.54
CA ASN A 203 -2.60 23.06 3.26
C ASN A 203 -3.76 24.04 3.11
N ASN A 204 -4.02 24.82 4.15
CA ASN A 204 -4.89 25.97 4.05
C ASN A 204 -4.18 27.22 4.61
N PRO A 205 -3.52 28.02 3.74
CA PRO A 205 -2.74 29.17 4.16
C PRO A 205 -3.61 30.28 4.82
N ASP A 206 -4.92 30.26 4.58
CA ASP A 206 -5.87 31.24 5.13
C ASP A 206 -6.39 30.83 6.53
N LYS A 207 -5.99 29.67 7.04
CA LYS A 207 -6.44 29.17 8.35
C LYS A 207 -5.30 29.19 9.36
N THR A 208 -5.60 29.77 10.53
CA THR A 208 -4.75 29.66 11.72
C THR A 208 -4.67 28.24 12.28
N ARG A 209 -5.51 27.30 11.79
CA ARG A 209 -5.54 25.90 12.21
C ARG A 209 -5.59 24.96 11.01
N ALA A 210 -4.73 23.95 11.01
CA ALA A 210 -4.73 22.89 9.99
C ALA A 210 -5.51 21.65 10.48
N LYS A 211 -6.10 20.88 9.58
CA LYS A 211 -6.79 19.62 9.88
C LYS A 211 -5.85 18.44 9.69
N LEU A 212 -5.95 17.45 10.56
CA LEU A 212 -5.25 16.18 10.40
C LEU A 212 -5.77 15.44 9.15
N VAL A 213 -4.84 15.05 8.27
CA VAL A 213 -5.11 14.18 7.14
C VAL A 213 -4.60 12.79 7.49
N MET A 214 -5.47 11.78 7.39
CA MET A 214 -5.09 10.41 7.72
C MET A 214 -4.57 9.62 6.51
N GLY A 215 -5.16 9.89 5.35
CA GLY A 215 -4.68 9.39 4.08
C GLY A 215 -5.17 10.28 2.95
N LEU A 216 -4.45 10.23 1.83
CA LEU A 216 -4.71 11.01 0.63
C LEU A 216 -4.38 10.16 -0.60
N ALA A 217 -5.32 10.01 -1.52
CA ALA A 217 -5.06 9.36 -2.81
C ALA A 217 -4.74 10.41 -3.87
N GLN A 218 -3.89 10.06 -4.84
CA GLN A 218 -3.58 10.93 -5.96
C GLN A 218 -4.85 11.22 -6.77
N PRO A 219 -5.18 12.51 -7.03
CA PRO A 219 -6.39 12.86 -7.75
C PRO A 219 -6.33 12.34 -9.19
N SER A 220 -7.51 11.98 -9.73
CA SER A 220 -7.72 11.61 -11.14
C SER A 220 -6.92 10.41 -11.66
N LYS A 221 -6.26 9.65 -10.78
CA LYS A 221 -5.55 8.41 -11.12
C LYS A 221 -6.38 7.22 -10.66
N MET A 222 -6.70 6.32 -11.58
CA MET A 222 -7.39 5.07 -11.28
C MET A 222 -6.47 3.88 -11.57
N ILE A 223 -6.74 2.77 -10.91
CA ILE A 223 -6.10 1.50 -11.24
C ILE A 223 -6.42 1.09 -12.69
N CYS A 224 -5.54 0.28 -13.28
CA CYS A 224 -5.58 -0.17 -14.68
C CYS A 224 -5.42 0.91 -15.76
N SER A 225 -5.57 2.21 -15.45
CA SER A 225 -5.14 3.30 -16.34
C SER A 225 -3.75 3.84 -15.99
N SER A 226 -3.36 3.69 -14.73
CA SER A 226 -2.05 4.06 -14.19
C SER A 226 -1.80 3.29 -12.89
N THR A 227 -0.64 3.50 -12.26
CA THR A 227 -0.40 3.10 -10.87
C THR A 227 -0.63 4.30 -9.95
N PRO A 228 -1.84 4.50 -9.39
CA PRO A 228 -2.08 5.57 -8.42
C PRO A 228 -1.24 5.40 -7.16
N ILE A 229 -0.89 6.53 -6.57
CA ILE A 229 -0.19 6.61 -5.30
C ILE A 229 -1.18 7.04 -4.22
N VAL A 230 -1.14 6.32 -3.10
CA VAL A 230 -1.93 6.60 -1.90
C VAL A 230 -0.97 6.86 -0.75
N LEU A 231 -1.12 8.01 -0.11
CA LEU A 231 -0.38 8.43 1.07
C LEU A 231 -1.18 8.09 2.33
N VAL A 232 -0.55 7.49 3.32
CA VAL A 232 -1.09 7.30 4.69
C VAL A 232 0.01 7.61 5.69
N SER A 233 -0.29 8.30 6.79
CA SER A 233 0.71 8.50 7.85
C SER A 233 0.92 7.23 8.66
N ASP A 234 2.18 6.83 8.84
CA ASP A 234 2.57 5.66 9.63
C ASP A 234 2.40 5.87 11.15
N LEU A 235 2.11 7.11 11.56
CA LEU A 235 1.89 7.55 12.95
C LEU A 235 0.44 7.41 13.41
N ILE A 236 -0.48 7.06 12.52
CA ILE A 236 -1.90 6.87 12.87
C ILE A 236 -2.12 5.48 13.54
N GLY A 237 -1.05 4.74 13.83
CA GLY A 237 -1.12 3.46 14.53
C GLY A 237 -1.86 2.36 13.74
N ASP A 238 -2.38 1.37 14.45
CA ASP A 238 -2.93 0.12 13.89
C ASP A 238 -4.34 0.23 13.28
N SER A 239 -4.74 1.42 12.83
CA SER A 239 -6.06 1.61 12.21
C SER A 239 -6.08 1.07 10.78
N ASN A 240 -6.20 -0.26 10.66
CA ASN A 240 -6.19 -0.99 9.39
C ASN A 240 -7.26 -0.51 8.39
N ALA A 241 -8.37 0.04 8.90
CA ALA A 241 -9.45 0.58 8.07
C ALA A 241 -9.01 1.79 7.23
N ILE A 242 -8.04 2.58 7.71
CA ILE A 242 -7.56 3.78 6.98
C ILE A 242 -6.88 3.38 5.67
N TYR A 243 -6.06 2.32 5.69
CA TYR A 243 -5.41 1.81 4.49
C TYR A 243 -6.44 1.30 3.47
N ALA A 244 -7.43 0.53 3.92
CA ALA A 244 -8.50 0.05 3.04
C ALA A 244 -9.31 1.19 2.43
N MET A 245 -9.66 2.21 3.22
CA MET A 245 -10.33 3.41 2.73
C MET A 245 -9.47 4.16 1.70
N ALA A 246 -8.21 4.43 2.03
CA ALA A 246 -7.33 5.20 1.17
C ALA A 246 -7.08 4.48 -0.17
N VAL A 247 -6.92 3.14 -0.15
CA VAL A 247 -6.82 2.31 -1.37
C VAL A 247 -8.14 2.26 -2.14
N SER A 248 -9.30 2.32 -1.48
CA SER A 248 -10.59 2.29 -2.17
C SER A 248 -10.81 3.48 -3.11
N TYR A 249 -10.18 4.63 -2.86
CA TYR A 249 -10.18 5.76 -3.80
C TYR A 249 -9.53 5.42 -5.13
N ALA A 250 -8.45 4.64 -5.13
CA ALA A 250 -7.80 4.18 -6.36
C ALA A 250 -8.71 3.23 -7.17
N LEU A 251 -9.66 2.56 -6.49
CA LEU A 251 -10.74 1.76 -7.08
C LEU A 251 -11.95 2.62 -7.50
N GLY A 252 -11.83 3.95 -7.51
CA GLY A 252 -12.93 4.85 -7.86
C GLY A 252 -14.07 4.86 -6.85
N VAL A 253 -13.84 4.39 -5.61
CA VAL A 253 -14.80 4.56 -4.53
C VAL A 253 -14.68 5.99 -4.04
N SER A 254 -15.74 6.75 -4.27
CA SER A 254 -15.90 8.11 -3.74
C SER A 254 -16.65 8.06 -2.41
N HIS A 255 -16.49 9.08 -1.57
CA HIS A 255 -17.39 9.23 -0.44
C HIS A 255 -18.81 9.51 -0.93
N SER A 256 -19.81 9.17 -0.11
CA SER A 256 -21.23 9.48 -0.39
C SER A 256 -21.47 10.94 -0.72
N GLU A 257 -20.60 11.80 -0.21
CA GLU A 257 -20.74 13.23 -0.17
C GLU A 257 -19.95 13.93 -1.29
N ASP A 258 -19.24 13.19 -2.14
CA ASP A 258 -18.55 13.70 -3.34
C ASP A 258 -19.54 13.97 -4.51
N LYS A 259 -20.85 14.11 -4.22
CA LYS A 259 -21.83 14.62 -5.19
C LYS A 259 -21.63 16.14 -5.31
N THR A 260 -21.48 16.59 -6.55
CA THR A 260 -20.80 17.81 -7.02
C THR A 260 -21.34 19.19 -6.63
N ASP A 261 -22.28 19.31 -5.69
CA ASP A 261 -22.84 20.60 -5.28
C ASP A 261 -22.52 20.87 -3.81
N TYR A 262 -21.68 21.88 -3.56
CA TYR A 262 -21.29 22.52 -2.28
C TYR A 262 -19.94 22.15 -1.63
N PRO A 263 -19.24 23.15 -1.04
CA PRO A 263 -17.93 22.97 -0.43
C PRO A 263 -18.06 22.32 0.95
N TYR A 264 -17.10 21.46 1.25
CA TYR A 264 -16.80 20.82 2.54
C TYR A 264 -17.45 19.47 2.83
N PHE A 265 -16.56 18.50 3.02
CA PHE A 265 -16.65 17.51 4.08
C PHE A 265 -15.59 17.78 5.15
N THR A 266 -15.97 18.39 6.26
CA THR A 266 -15.27 18.15 7.54
C THR A 266 -15.91 16.96 8.22
N GLY A 267 -15.70 15.79 7.64
CA GLY A 267 -16.03 14.48 8.21
C GLY A 267 -14.78 13.61 8.31
N SER A 268 -13.70 14.22 8.79
CA SER A 268 -12.41 13.63 9.19
C SER A 268 -12.54 12.76 10.46
N ILE A 269 -13.39 11.73 10.41
CA ILE A 269 -13.59 10.84 11.56
C ILE A 269 -13.52 9.42 11.05
N VAL A 270 -12.60 8.64 11.61
CA VAL A 270 -12.62 7.17 11.69
C VAL A 270 -14.03 6.67 11.38
N VAL A 271 -14.18 5.90 10.31
CA VAL A 271 -15.49 5.33 9.94
C VAL A 271 -16.08 4.71 11.19
N ARG A 272 -17.12 5.37 11.72
CA ARG A 272 -17.82 4.88 12.91
C ARG A 272 -18.26 3.48 12.57
N SER A 273 -18.21 2.54 13.51
CA SER A 273 -18.62 1.15 13.24
C SER A 273 -20.01 1.07 12.59
N SER A 274 -20.91 2.00 12.91
CA SER A 274 -22.24 2.16 12.32
C SER A 274 -22.27 2.58 10.84
N LYS A 275 -21.20 3.20 10.33
CA LYS A 275 -21.02 3.62 8.93
C LYS A 275 -20.10 2.70 8.14
N LYS A 276 -19.41 1.77 8.83
CA LYS A 276 -18.51 0.79 8.22
C LYS A 276 -19.21 -0.10 7.20
N GLN A 277 -20.35 -0.66 7.59
CA GLN A 277 -21.15 -1.51 6.71
C GLN A 277 -21.69 -0.76 5.48
N GLU A 278 -22.02 0.52 5.62
CA GLU A 278 -22.49 1.35 4.52
C GLU A 278 -21.35 1.64 3.50
N TRP A 279 -20.16 1.94 4.00
CA TRP A 279 -18.98 2.11 3.16
C TRP A 279 -18.56 0.80 2.51
N GLU A 280 -18.51 -0.32 3.25
CA GLU A 280 -18.22 -1.66 2.71
C GLU A 280 -19.17 -2.01 1.55
N LYS A 281 -20.48 -1.73 1.68
CA LYS A 281 -21.46 -1.90 0.59
C LYS A 281 -21.16 -1.03 -0.64
N LYS A 282 -20.83 0.25 -0.45
CA LYS A 282 -20.44 1.14 -1.57
C LYS A 282 -19.18 0.64 -2.28
N VAL A 283 -18.21 0.11 -1.54
CA VAL A 283 -17.03 -0.52 -2.12
C VAL A 283 -17.44 -1.71 -3.01
N VAL A 284 -18.35 -2.59 -2.54
CA VAL A 284 -18.89 -3.69 -3.37
C VAL A 284 -19.47 -3.15 -4.67
N GLU A 285 -20.40 -2.20 -4.57
CA GLU A 285 -21.16 -1.67 -5.71
C GLU A 285 -20.23 -1.07 -6.78
N VAL A 286 -19.26 -0.24 -6.35
CA VAL A 286 -18.29 0.38 -7.25
C VAL A 286 -17.40 -0.67 -7.90
N VAL A 287 -16.90 -1.65 -7.13
CA VAL A 287 -16.03 -2.70 -7.65
C VAL A 287 -16.76 -3.54 -8.70
N GLN A 288 -18.00 -3.95 -8.41
CA GLN A 288 -18.82 -4.72 -9.34
C GLN A 288 -19.16 -3.93 -10.60
N ASN A 289 -19.51 -2.65 -10.46
CA ASN A 289 -19.83 -1.80 -11.61
C ASN A 289 -18.60 -1.59 -12.51
N ASN A 290 -17.44 -1.25 -11.93
CA ASN A 290 -16.20 -1.07 -12.69
C ASN A 290 -15.74 -2.38 -13.34
N TYR A 291 -15.95 -3.53 -12.69
CA TYR A 291 -15.71 -4.83 -13.31
C TYR A 291 -16.62 -5.08 -14.52
N ARG A 292 -17.94 -4.86 -14.40
CA ARG A 292 -18.91 -5.03 -15.51
C ARG A 292 -18.61 -4.11 -16.70
N MET A 293 -18.02 -2.95 -16.44
CA MET A 293 -17.56 -2.01 -17.45
C MET A 293 -16.16 -2.33 -18.01
N SER A 294 -15.58 -3.50 -17.68
CA SER A 294 -14.22 -3.90 -18.08
C SER A 294 -13.13 -2.90 -17.71
N LYS A 295 -13.32 -2.14 -16.63
CA LYS A 295 -12.29 -1.21 -16.14
C LYS A 295 -11.19 -1.90 -15.32
N TYR A 296 -11.41 -3.14 -14.89
CA TYR A 296 -10.52 -3.92 -14.02
C TYR A 296 -9.88 -5.13 -14.69
N GLU A 297 -9.68 -5.09 -16.00
CA GLU A 297 -9.00 -6.17 -16.73
C GLU A 297 -7.61 -6.46 -16.17
N CYS A 298 -6.86 -5.43 -15.74
CA CYS A 298 -5.53 -5.61 -15.16
C CYS A 298 -5.52 -6.38 -13.82
N LEU A 299 -6.67 -6.46 -13.13
CA LEU A 299 -6.78 -7.16 -11.85
C LEU A 299 -7.11 -8.64 -11.99
N LYS A 300 -7.50 -9.10 -13.19
CA LYS A 300 -7.85 -10.52 -13.39
C LYS A 300 -6.60 -11.38 -13.24
N ALA A 301 -6.77 -12.59 -12.73
CA ALA A 301 -5.71 -13.59 -12.78
C ALA A 301 -5.23 -13.75 -14.22
N LYS A 302 -3.90 -13.73 -14.45
CA LYS A 302 -3.37 -14.18 -15.74
C LYS A 302 -3.69 -15.66 -15.84
N GLN A 303 -4.62 -16.05 -16.71
CA GLN A 303 -4.79 -17.44 -17.07
C GLN A 303 -3.48 -17.87 -17.76
N SER A 304 -2.88 -18.97 -17.29
CA SER A 304 -1.87 -19.66 -18.08
C SER A 304 -2.58 -20.14 -19.33
N ASN A 305 -2.30 -19.50 -20.48
CA ASN A 305 -2.66 -20.08 -21.76
C ASN A 305 -1.81 -21.34 -21.92
N ASP A 306 -2.38 -22.49 -21.57
CA ASP A 306 -2.01 -23.76 -22.19
C ASP A 306 -2.62 -23.76 -23.60
N ASP A 307 -2.07 -22.92 -24.48
CA ASP A 307 -2.22 -23.13 -25.91
C ASP A 307 -1.30 -24.31 -26.25
N TYR A 308 -1.88 -25.51 -26.16
CA TYR A 308 -1.39 -26.69 -26.88
C TYR A 308 -1.37 -26.33 -28.37
N GLU A 309 -0.23 -25.90 -28.88
CA GLU A 309 0.10 -26.07 -30.29
C GLU A 309 0.45 -27.54 -30.50
N ASP A 310 -0.59 -28.35 -30.72
CA ASP A 310 -0.45 -29.61 -31.45
C ASP A 310 -0.24 -29.26 -32.94
N GLU A 311 1.01 -29.25 -33.39
CA GLU A 311 1.39 -29.61 -34.77
C GLU A 311 2.63 -30.51 -34.78
#